data_AF-A0A0S7ZAI9-F1
#
_entry.id   AF-A0A0S7ZAI9-F1
#
_cell.length_a   1.000
_cell.length_b   1.000
_cell.length_c   1.000
_cell.angle_alpha   90.00
_cell.angle_beta   90.00
_cell.angle_gamma   90.00
#
_symmetry.space_group_name_H-M   'P 1'
#
loop_
_entity.id
_entity.type
_entity.pdbx_description
1 polymer ?
#
loop_
_entity_poly.entity_id
_entity_poly.type
_entity_poly.pdbx_seq_one_letter_code
_entity_poly.pdbx_strand_id
1 'polypeptide(L)'
;MPIAEAFNLAEAEFGTLGATGWYNTPKDVHGEYRGGTIGASPAYSFTAHVAEVDVDVETGIVEVRKIWVAHDCGRALNPVLVEGQMEGSAYMGFAEALMEEHVFKDAERGRAGLHNAPSLLDYRLPTSLDTPELESLIVESIDPEGPYGAKEAGEGPLHPSIPAIANAIYDAIGVRMDRLPFTPPNVWRAVEKARADGTLGKPRAPGSTSLERDRAAGEPVSAD
;
A
#
# COMPACT_ATOMS: atom_id res chain seq x y z
N MET A 1 -45.66 -12.90 11.25
CA MET A 1 -46.17 -11.66 10.67
C MET A 1 -45.17 -11.17 9.63
N PRO A 2 -45.58 -10.96 8.37
CA PRO A 2 -44.73 -10.33 7.34
C PRO A 2 -44.34 -8.89 7.71
N ILE A 3 -43.20 -8.42 7.23
CA ILE A 3 -42.69 -7.09 7.59
C ILE A 3 -43.64 -5.95 7.19
N ALA A 4 -44.33 -6.09 6.06
CA ALA A 4 -45.32 -5.13 5.61
C ALA A 4 -46.53 -5.03 6.55
N GLU A 5 -46.96 -6.16 7.12
CA GLU A 5 -48.04 -6.20 8.10
C GLU A 5 -47.59 -5.54 9.42
N ALA A 6 -46.34 -5.78 9.83
CA ALA A 6 -45.76 -5.11 11.01
C ALA A 6 -45.67 -3.59 10.83
N PHE A 7 -45.28 -3.10 9.65
CA PHE A 7 -45.28 -1.66 9.35
C PHE A 7 -46.68 -1.07 9.39
N ASN A 8 -47.66 -1.72 8.75
CA ASN A 8 -49.05 -1.25 8.76
C ASN A 8 -49.62 -1.16 10.18
N LEU A 9 -49.35 -2.16 11.03
CA LEU A 9 -49.79 -2.14 12.42
C LEU A 9 -49.08 -1.04 13.22
N ALA A 10 -47.76 -0.89 13.04
CA ALA A 10 -47.00 0.15 13.72
C ALA A 10 -47.40 1.56 13.29
N GLU A 11 -47.66 1.81 12.00
CA GLU A 11 -48.16 3.10 11.54
C GLU A 11 -49.58 3.40 12.02
N ALA A 12 -50.46 2.37 12.04
CA ALA A 12 -51.82 2.51 12.55
C ALA A 12 -51.84 2.84 14.05
N GLU A 13 -50.89 2.30 14.82
CA GLU A 13 -50.81 2.50 16.27
C GLU A 13 -50.02 3.77 16.66
N PHE A 14 -48.90 4.05 16.00
CA PHE A 14 -47.94 5.08 16.42
C PHE A 14 -47.85 6.28 15.45
N GLY A 15 -48.53 6.23 14.31
CA GLY A 15 -48.43 7.25 13.27
C GLY A 15 -47.16 7.10 12.42
N THR A 16 -46.72 8.18 11.77
CA THR A 16 -45.55 8.17 10.86
C THR A 16 -44.30 7.65 11.57
N LEU A 17 -43.72 6.59 11.03
CA LEU A 17 -42.48 6.02 11.55
C LEU A 17 -41.27 6.82 11.05
N GLY A 18 -40.47 7.33 11.97
CA GLY A 18 -39.24 8.06 11.66
C GLY A 18 -38.24 7.97 12.81
N ALA A 19 -36.95 7.91 12.47
CA ALA A 19 -35.87 7.88 13.45
C ALA A 19 -34.66 8.65 12.93
N THR A 20 -33.81 9.10 13.85
CA THR A 20 -32.50 9.70 13.58
C THR A 20 -31.43 8.99 14.40
N GLY A 21 -30.19 9.00 13.89
CA GLY A 21 -29.03 8.42 14.58
C GLY A 21 -27.78 9.24 14.28
N TRP A 22 -26.82 9.19 15.20
CA TRP A 22 -25.52 9.84 15.05
C TRP A 22 -24.43 9.02 15.75
N TYR A 23 -23.19 9.23 15.33
CA TYR A 23 -22.01 8.64 15.96
C TYR A 23 -20.94 9.74 16.11
N ASN A 24 -20.22 9.70 17.23
CA ASN A 24 -19.03 10.53 17.44
C ASN A 24 -17.88 9.60 17.80
N THR A 25 -16.73 9.81 17.17
CA THR A 25 -15.48 9.16 17.59
C THR A 25 -15.18 9.51 19.06
N PRO A 26 -14.78 8.52 19.89
CA PRO A 26 -14.35 8.78 21.27
C PRO A 26 -13.30 9.90 21.34
N LYS A 27 -13.42 10.77 22.34
CA LYS A 27 -12.62 12.02 22.43
C LYS A 27 -11.39 11.89 23.32
N ASP A 28 -11.22 10.77 24.01
CA ASP A 28 -10.18 10.48 24.99
C ASP A 28 -9.07 9.57 24.44
N VAL A 29 -9.14 9.20 23.15
CA VAL A 29 -8.13 8.40 22.43
C VAL A 29 -7.05 9.29 21.81
N HIS A 30 -6.47 10.22 22.58
CA HIS A 30 -5.38 11.06 22.08
C HIS A 30 -4.40 11.50 23.18
N GLY A 31 -3.20 11.91 22.80
CA GLY A 31 -2.22 12.45 23.75
C GLY A 31 -2.64 13.82 24.32
N GLU A 32 -2.23 14.14 25.55
CA GLU A 32 -2.54 15.42 26.24
C GLU A 32 -1.66 16.61 25.79
N TYR A 33 -0.86 16.45 24.75
CA TYR A 33 0.06 17.46 24.24
C TYR A 33 -0.40 18.04 22.89
N ARG A 34 0.11 19.21 22.51
CA ARG A 34 -0.20 19.84 21.22
C ARG A 34 0.22 18.91 20.08
N GLY A 35 -0.74 18.49 19.26
CA GLY A 35 -0.54 17.54 18.17
C GLY A 35 -0.83 16.08 18.53
N GLY A 36 -1.10 15.77 19.81
CA GLY A 36 -1.44 14.42 20.27
C GLY A 36 -2.76 13.86 19.70
N THR A 37 -3.56 14.71 19.04
CA THR A 37 -4.79 14.35 18.32
C THR A 37 -4.54 13.84 16.90
N ILE A 38 -3.34 14.01 16.34
CA ILE A 38 -3.04 13.59 14.97
C ILE A 38 -2.68 12.11 14.97
N GLY A 39 -3.37 11.33 14.12
CA GLY A 39 -3.22 9.87 14.07
C GLY A 39 -4.03 9.10 15.12
N ALA A 40 -4.71 9.82 16.03
CA ALA A 40 -5.64 9.24 16.98
C ALA A 40 -6.84 8.62 16.28
N SER A 41 -7.05 7.32 16.48
CA SER A 41 -8.19 6.57 15.94
C SER A 41 -8.73 5.59 16.98
N PRO A 42 -10.05 5.33 17.04
CA PRO A 42 -10.64 4.31 17.91
C PRO A 42 -10.27 2.89 17.46
N ALA A 43 -9.91 2.72 16.19
CA ALA A 43 -9.52 1.45 15.60
C ALA A 43 -8.35 1.65 14.63
N TYR A 44 -7.42 0.69 14.61
CA TYR A 44 -6.27 0.69 13.69
C TYR A 44 -6.34 -0.53 12.78
N SER A 45 -6.23 -0.30 11.48
CA SER A 45 -6.04 -1.35 10.48
C SER A 45 -4.55 -1.63 10.29
N PHE A 46 -4.24 -2.87 9.89
CA PHE A 46 -2.87 -3.33 9.67
C PHE A 46 -2.76 -3.94 8.28
N THR A 47 -1.66 -3.67 7.60
CA THR A 47 -1.43 -4.16 6.24
C THR A 47 -0.04 -4.75 6.12
N ALA A 48 0.07 -5.90 5.45
CA ALA A 48 1.34 -6.50 5.05
C ALA A 48 1.36 -6.71 3.53
N HIS A 49 2.46 -6.30 2.89
CA HIS A 49 2.69 -6.50 1.46
C HIS A 49 3.88 -7.42 1.23
N VAL A 50 3.76 -8.26 0.21
CA VAL A 50 4.90 -8.94 -0.43
C VAL A 50 4.91 -8.51 -1.89
N ALA A 51 6.08 -8.10 -2.40
CA ALA A 51 6.25 -7.71 -3.79
C ALA A 51 7.27 -8.63 -4.46
N GLU A 52 6.97 -9.04 -5.69
CA GLU A 52 7.89 -9.75 -6.57
C GLU A 52 8.31 -8.81 -7.70
N VAL A 53 9.62 -8.71 -7.95
CA VAL A 53 10.17 -7.81 -8.96
C VAL A 53 11.27 -8.48 -9.78
N ASP A 54 11.37 -8.08 -11.05
CA ASP A 54 12.55 -8.28 -11.87
C ASP A 54 13.28 -6.95 -12.07
N VAL A 55 14.61 -6.98 -12.02
CA VAL A 55 15.45 -5.79 -12.18
C VAL A 55 16.45 -6.03 -13.30
N ASP A 56 16.37 -5.23 -14.35
CA ASP A 56 17.38 -5.18 -15.39
C ASP A 56 18.54 -4.26 -14.96
N VAL A 57 19.69 -4.86 -14.65
CA VAL A 57 20.89 -4.15 -14.18
C VAL A 57 21.58 -3.34 -15.27
N GLU A 58 21.30 -3.58 -16.55
CA GLU A 58 21.88 -2.82 -17.66
C GLU A 58 21.10 -1.51 -17.89
N THR A 59 19.77 -1.54 -17.72
CA THR A 59 18.87 -0.40 -18.01
C THR A 59 18.32 0.29 -16.77
N GLY A 60 18.35 -0.37 -15.61
CA GLY A 60 17.70 0.06 -14.38
C GLY A 60 16.20 -0.14 -14.37
N ILE A 61 15.60 -0.77 -15.39
CA ILE A 61 14.16 -1.03 -15.42
C ILE A 61 13.79 -2.02 -14.31
N VAL A 62 12.77 -1.68 -13.52
CA VAL A 62 12.18 -2.55 -12.51
C VAL A 62 10.77 -2.92 -12.98
N GLU A 63 10.54 -4.22 -13.18
CA GLU A 63 9.24 -4.78 -13.49
C GLU A 63 8.66 -5.41 -12.23
N VAL A 64 7.59 -4.82 -11.68
CA VAL A 64 6.86 -5.43 -10.56
C VAL A 64 5.94 -6.49 -11.14
N ARG A 65 6.15 -7.76 -10.79
CA ARG A 65 5.36 -8.88 -11.32
C ARG A 65 4.02 -8.97 -10.60
N LYS A 66 4.09 -8.96 -9.27
CA LYS A 66 2.94 -9.22 -8.40
C LYS A 66 3.12 -8.57 -7.03
N ILE A 67 2.01 -8.12 -6.46
CA ILE A 67 1.93 -7.67 -5.08
C ILE A 67 0.81 -8.43 -4.37
N TRP A 68 1.14 -9.11 -3.28
CA TRP A 68 0.17 -9.68 -2.35
C TRP A 68 -0.13 -8.67 -1.26
N VAL A 69 -1.41 -8.42 -1.00
CA VAL A 69 -1.90 -7.38 -0.09
C VAL A 69 -2.75 -8.04 0.98
N ALA A 70 -2.22 -8.24 2.18
CA ALA A 70 -3.00 -8.69 3.32
C ALA A 70 -3.41 -7.48 4.17
N HIS A 71 -4.71 -7.23 4.30
CA HIS A 71 -5.23 -6.06 5.02
C HIS A 71 -6.29 -6.42 6.04
N ASP A 72 -6.10 -5.95 7.28
CA ASP A 72 -7.03 -6.11 8.38
C ASP A 72 -8.07 -5.00 8.42
N CYS A 73 -9.20 -5.24 7.75
CA CYS A 73 -10.36 -4.34 7.72
C CYS A 73 -11.40 -4.68 8.81
N GLY A 74 -11.05 -5.46 9.84
CA GLY A 74 -11.96 -5.85 10.90
C GLY A 74 -13.02 -6.86 10.43
N ARG A 75 -14.10 -6.40 9.80
CA ARG A 75 -15.10 -7.21 9.12
C ARG A 75 -15.36 -6.61 7.75
N ALA A 76 -15.28 -7.43 6.71
CA ALA A 76 -15.62 -7.00 5.36
C ALA A 76 -17.15 -6.88 5.21
N LEU A 77 -17.68 -5.67 5.36
CA LEU A 77 -19.11 -5.40 5.15
C LEU A 77 -19.55 -5.72 3.71
N ASN A 78 -18.66 -5.47 2.75
CA ASN A 78 -18.80 -5.88 1.36
C ASN A 78 -17.43 -6.31 0.83
N PRO A 79 -17.14 -7.62 0.76
CA PRO A 79 -15.84 -8.15 0.35
C PRO A 79 -15.36 -7.62 -1.01
N VAL A 80 -16.25 -7.52 -2.00
CA VAL A 80 -15.90 -7.05 -3.35
C VAL A 80 -15.45 -5.59 -3.36
N LEU A 81 -16.10 -4.74 -2.55
CA LEU A 81 -15.68 -3.34 -2.44
C LEU A 81 -14.39 -3.19 -1.64
N VAL A 82 -14.17 -4.04 -0.64
CA VAL A 82 -12.93 -4.08 0.15
C VAL A 82 -11.76 -4.50 -0.75
N GLU A 83 -11.90 -5.56 -1.53
CA GLU A 83 -10.90 -5.99 -2.51
C GLU A 83 -10.56 -4.87 -3.51
N GLY A 84 -11.58 -4.22 -4.07
CA GLY A 84 -11.36 -3.10 -5.00
C GLY A 84 -10.65 -1.89 -4.37
N GLN A 85 -10.88 -1.61 -3.08
CA GLN A 85 -10.12 -0.58 -2.36
C GLN A 85 -8.67 -1.00 -2.12
N MET A 86 -8.44 -2.26 -1.69
CA MET A 86 -7.10 -2.80 -1.47
C MET A 86 -6.26 -2.75 -2.76
N GLU A 87 -6.84 -3.17 -3.88
CA GLU A 87 -6.20 -3.12 -5.20
C GLU A 87 -5.93 -1.68 -5.64
N GLY A 88 -6.91 -0.77 -5.52
CA GLY A 88 -6.74 0.63 -5.86
C GLY A 88 -5.63 1.32 -5.06
N SER A 89 -5.52 0.98 -3.77
CA SER A 89 -4.50 1.53 -2.89
C SER A 89 -3.11 0.95 -3.14
N ALA A 90 -3.00 -0.36 -3.37
CA ALA A 90 -1.74 -0.97 -3.79
C ALA A 90 -1.26 -0.43 -5.16
N TYR A 91 -2.20 -0.19 -6.10
CA TYR A 91 -1.92 0.50 -7.35
C TYR A 91 -1.34 1.90 -7.14
N MET A 92 -1.92 2.71 -6.25
CA MET A 92 -1.37 4.05 -5.94
C MET A 92 0.03 3.97 -5.33
N GLY A 93 0.25 3.02 -4.40
CA GLY A 93 1.56 2.82 -3.79
C GLY A 93 2.62 2.34 -4.80
N PHE A 94 2.24 1.50 -5.76
CA PHE A 94 3.07 1.11 -6.91
C PHE A 94 3.40 2.31 -7.81
N ALA A 95 2.40 3.14 -8.11
CA ALA A 95 2.57 4.33 -8.95
C ALA A 95 3.57 5.31 -8.33
N GLU A 96 3.42 5.61 -7.03
CA GLU A 96 4.37 6.43 -6.27
C GLU A 96 5.76 5.80 -6.20
N ALA A 97 5.84 4.47 -6.06
CA ALA A 97 7.11 3.77 -5.97
C ALA A 97 7.95 3.89 -7.25
N LEU A 98 7.35 3.81 -8.45
CA LEU A 98 8.11 3.69 -9.71
C LEU A 98 7.94 4.84 -10.71
N MET A 99 6.80 5.55 -10.71
CA MET A 99 6.40 6.37 -11.85
C MET A 99 6.16 7.84 -11.50
N GLU A 100 5.46 8.11 -10.39
CA GLU A 100 4.97 9.46 -10.08
C GLU A 100 6.07 10.34 -9.48
N GLU A 101 6.37 11.47 -10.14
CA GLU A 101 7.31 12.48 -9.64
C GLU A 101 6.82 13.89 -9.97
N HIS A 102 6.78 14.76 -8.97
CA HIS A 102 6.58 16.19 -9.19
C HIS A 102 7.93 16.87 -9.46
N VAL A 103 8.16 17.22 -10.73
CA VAL A 103 9.35 17.99 -11.13
C VAL A 103 9.00 19.48 -11.20
N PHE A 104 9.83 20.34 -10.62
CA PHE A 104 9.66 21.79 -10.65
C PHE A 104 10.78 22.46 -11.45
N LYS A 105 10.46 23.57 -12.12
CA LYS A 105 11.43 24.37 -12.87
C LYS A 105 12.36 25.11 -11.91
N ASP A 106 13.63 25.13 -12.26
CA ASP A 106 14.61 26.07 -11.69
C ASP A 106 14.44 27.47 -12.31
N ALA A 107 15.21 28.44 -11.82
CA ALA A 107 15.17 29.83 -12.29
C ALA A 107 15.71 30.00 -13.72
N GLU A 108 16.50 29.05 -14.23
CA GLU A 108 17.11 29.10 -15.56
C GLU A 108 16.14 28.55 -16.64
N ARG A 109 15.28 27.59 -16.25
CA ARG A 109 14.29 26.93 -17.10
C ARG A 109 12.93 27.64 -17.10
N GLY A 110 12.85 28.85 -16.55
CA GLY A 110 11.68 29.70 -16.53
C GLY A 110 11.38 30.25 -15.14
N ARG A 111 10.11 30.38 -14.80
CA ARG A 111 9.73 30.84 -13.46
C ARG A 111 9.95 29.72 -12.45
N ALA A 112 10.94 29.91 -11.58
CA ALA A 112 11.26 28.98 -10.50
C ALA A 112 10.02 28.62 -9.67
N GLY A 113 9.91 27.34 -9.31
CA GLY A 113 8.83 26.83 -8.47
C GLY A 113 7.52 26.49 -9.19
N LEU A 114 7.44 26.67 -10.52
CA LEU A 114 6.34 26.12 -11.32
C LEU A 114 6.60 24.65 -11.66
N HIS A 115 5.55 23.84 -11.79
CA HIS A 115 5.67 22.48 -12.29
C HIS A 115 6.32 22.47 -13.69
N ASN A 116 7.25 21.54 -13.85
CA ASN A 116 7.82 21.22 -15.14
C ASN A 116 6.89 20.23 -15.84
N ALA A 117 6.31 20.66 -16.96
CA ALA A 117 5.40 19.86 -17.78
C ALA A 117 4.22 19.22 -16.99
N PRO A 118 3.28 20.02 -16.45
CA PRO A 118 2.15 19.50 -15.66
C PRO A 118 1.08 18.87 -16.57
N SER A 119 1.38 17.68 -17.11
CA SER A 119 0.49 16.89 -17.97
C SER A 119 0.42 15.45 -17.47
N LEU A 120 -0.64 14.72 -17.81
CA LEU A 120 -0.74 13.28 -17.49
C LEU A 120 0.19 12.40 -18.35
N LEU A 121 0.91 13.00 -19.31
CA LEU A 121 1.97 12.31 -20.04
C LEU A 121 3.30 12.36 -19.28
N ASP A 122 3.61 13.52 -18.68
CA ASP A 122 4.87 13.76 -17.98
C ASP A 122 4.79 13.38 -16.50
N TYR A 123 3.63 13.58 -15.87
CA TYR A 123 3.26 12.95 -14.61
C TYR A 123 2.72 11.55 -14.92
N ARG A 124 3.62 10.57 -14.93
CA ARG A 124 3.31 9.22 -15.39
C ARG A 124 2.43 8.49 -14.39
N LEU A 125 1.14 8.40 -14.72
CA LEU A 125 0.24 7.45 -14.10
C LEU A 125 0.40 6.09 -14.76
N PRO A 126 0.38 4.98 -14.00
CA PRO A 126 0.40 3.66 -14.60
C PRO A 126 -0.82 3.42 -15.50
N THR A 127 -0.61 2.75 -16.63
CA THR A 127 -1.68 2.23 -17.47
C THR A 127 -2.06 0.81 -17.05
N SER A 128 -3.11 0.24 -17.64
CA SER A 128 -3.47 -1.16 -17.40
C SER A 128 -2.41 -2.17 -17.86
N LEU A 129 -1.42 -1.75 -18.67
CA LEU A 129 -0.28 -2.58 -19.06
C LEU A 129 0.91 -2.43 -18.10
N ASP A 130 0.95 -1.37 -17.30
CA ASP A 130 1.99 -1.13 -16.32
C ASP A 130 1.63 -1.72 -14.95
N THR A 131 0.33 -1.77 -14.64
CA THR A 131 -0.18 -2.27 -13.35
C THR A 131 0.21 -3.74 -13.13
N PRO A 132 0.87 -4.09 -12.02
CA PRO A 132 1.21 -5.47 -11.70
C PRO A 132 -0.03 -6.30 -11.36
N GLU A 133 0.13 -7.62 -11.25
CA GLU A 133 -0.92 -8.44 -10.63
C GLU A 133 -1.06 -8.05 -9.15
N LEU A 134 -2.28 -7.78 -8.71
CA LEU A 134 -2.60 -7.42 -7.32
C LEU A 134 -3.48 -8.52 -6.73
N GLU A 135 -3.03 -9.16 -5.65
CA GLU A 135 -3.78 -10.21 -4.96
C GLU A 135 -4.17 -9.76 -3.56
N SER A 136 -5.47 -9.54 -3.35
CA SER A 136 -6.05 -9.09 -2.09
C SER A 136 -6.36 -10.25 -1.15
N LEU A 137 -5.89 -10.18 0.09
CA LEU A 137 -6.17 -11.10 1.18
C LEU A 137 -6.85 -10.35 2.33
N ILE A 138 -8.16 -10.50 2.46
CA ILE A 138 -8.92 -9.88 3.55
C ILE A 138 -8.58 -10.58 4.87
N VAL A 139 -8.20 -9.78 5.87
CA VAL A 139 -8.00 -10.22 7.25
C VAL A 139 -9.11 -9.64 8.11
N GLU A 140 -9.76 -10.49 8.91
CA GLU A 140 -10.89 -10.09 9.75
C GLU A 140 -10.56 -10.23 11.25
N SER A 141 -10.11 -9.14 11.88
CA SER A 141 -9.87 -9.10 13.34
C SER A 141 -11.13 -8.88 14.19
N ILE A 142 -12.26 -8.45 13.58
CA ILE A 142 -13.54 -8.13 14.23
C ILE A 142 -13.37 -7.11 15.37
N ASP A 143 -13.41 -5.82 15.03
CA ASP A 143 -13.22 -4.73 15.99
C ASP A 143 -14.49 -4.48 16.84
N PRO A 144 -14.41 -4.50 18.19
CA PRO A 144 -15.59 -4.36 19.04
C PRO A 144 -16.29 -3.00 18.95
N GLU A 145 -15.59 -1.94 18.52
CA GLU A 145 -16.13 -0.58 18.39
C GLU A 145 -16.62 -0.31 16.95
N GLY A 146 -16.24 -1.15 16.00
CA GLY A 146 -16.61 -1.05 14.60
C GLY A 146 -18.07 -1.46 14.34
N PRO A 147 -18.76 -0.86 13.36
CA PRO A 147 -20.10 -1.29 12.96
C PRO A 147 -20.03 -2.74 12.47
N TYR A 148 -20.68 -3.65 13.20
CA TYR A 148 -20.63 -5.09 12.97
C TYR A 148 -19.21 -5.71 13.02
N GLY A 149 -18.21 -5.03 13.58
CA GLY A 149 -16.83 -5.50 13.58
C GLY A 149 -15.89 -4.81 12.57
N ALA A 150 -16.40 -3.87 11.77
CA ALA A 150 -15.67 -3.32 10.63
C ALA A 150 -14.66 -2.21 11.00
N LYS A 151 -13.54 -2.17 10.27
CA LYS A 151 -12.53 -1.10 10.26
C LYS A 151 -12.39 -0.53 8.84
N GLU A 152 -11.44 0.39 8.65
CA GLU A 152 -11.15 0.97 7.34
C GLU A 152 -10.50 -0.05 6.39
N ALA A 153 -10.63 0.20 5.09
CA ALA A 153 -10.01 -0.57 4.00
C ALA A 153 -9.49 0.32 2.85
N GLY A 154 -9.46 1.64 3.07
CA GLY A 154 -9.21 2.64 2.03
C GLY A 154 -7.75 3.04 1.97
N GLU A 155 -7.18 3.59 3.05
CA GLU A 155 -5.85 4.22 2.99
C GLU A 155 -4.73 3.25 3.41
N GLY A 156 -5.01 2.40 4.40
CA GLY A 156 -4.03 1.46 4.97
C GLY A 156 -3.33 0.55 3.94
N PRO A 157 -3.99 0.06 2.87
CA PRO A 157 -3.35 -0.79 1.87
C PRO A 157 -2.35 -0.09 0.94
N LEU A 158 -2.26 1.25 0.93
CA LEU A 158 -1.33 1.95 0.03
C LEU A 158 0.12 1.80 0.51
N HIS A 159 0.33 2.18 1.77
CA HIS A 159 1.65 2.49 2.33
C HIS A 159 2.69 1.37 2.24
N PRO A 160 2.36 0.08 2.45
CA PRO A 160 3.38 -0.97 2.44
C PRO A 160 3.88 -1.34 1.04
N SER A 161 3.22 -0.91 -0.04
CA SER A 161 3.66 -1.18 -1.42
C SER A 161 5.06 -0.67 -1.69
N ILE A 162 5.34 0.57 -1.30
CA ILE A 162 6.63 1.25 -1.51
C ILE A 162 7.80 0.48 -0.87
N PRO A 163 7.80 0.23 0.46
CA PRO A 163 8.89 -0.49 1.10
C PRO A 163 8.95 -1.97 0.67
N ALA A 164 7.83 -2.61 0.31
CA ALA A 164 7.85 -3.97 -0.22
C ALA A 164 8.63 -4.04 -1.55
N ILE A 165 8.36 -3.12 -2.48
CA ILE A 165 9.08 -3.00 -3.75
C ILE A 165 10.56 -2.68 -3.49
N ALA A 166 10.86 -1.73 -2.60
CA ALA A 166 12.24 -1.38 -2.25
C ALA A 166 13.04 -2.57 -1.69
N ASN A 167 12.41 -3.38 -0.84
CA ASN A 167 12.99 -4.60 -0.29
C ASN A 167 13.16 -5.69 -1.34
N ALA A 168 12.24 -5.82 -2.28
CA ALA A 168 12.33 -6.76 -3.39
C ALA A 168 13.48 -6.40 -4.35
N ILE A 169 13.67 -5.10 -4.66
CA ILE A 169 14.84 -4.62 -5.42
C ILE A 169 16.14 -4.98 -4.68
N TYR A 170 16.16 -4.77 -3.36
CA TYR A 170 17.34 -5.13 -2.55
C TYR A 170 17.62 -6.65 -2.57
N ASP A 171 16.60 -7.52 -2.46
CA ASP A 171 16.80 -8.97 -2.57
C ASP A 171 17.33 -9.39 -3.96
N ALA A 172 16.83 -8.73 -5.01
CA ALA A 172 17.17 -9.05 -6.39
C ALA A 172 18.62 -8.68 -6.76
N ILE A 173 19.09 -7.49 -6.36
CA ILE A 173 20.37 -6.94 -6.82
C ILE A 173 21.29 -6.42 -5.71
N GLY A 174 20.92 -6.54 -4.43
CA GLY A 174 21.73 -6.10 -3.29
C GLY A 174 21.82 -4.58 -3.12
N VAL A 175 21.07 -3.80 -3.91
CA VAL A 175 21.10 -2.33 -3.89
C VAL A 175 19.94 -1.79 -3.06
N ARG A 176 20.26 -0.95 -2.08
CA ARG A 176 19.25 -0.31 -1.23
C ARG A 176 18.78 0.98 -1.87
N MET A 177 17.52 1.02 -2.31
CA MET A 177 16.87 2.25 -2.76
C MET A 177 16.32 3.01 -1.55
N ASP A 178 16.76 4.25 -1.36
CA ASP A 178 16.38 5.13 -0.24
C ASP A 178 15.67 6.41 -0.70
N ARG A 179 15.50 6.57 -2.01
CA ARG A 179 14.85 7.73 -2.62
C ARG A 179 13.88 7.32 -3.71
N LEU A 180 12.66 7.80 -3.56
CA LEU A 180 11.62 7.70 -4.58
C LEU A 180 11.78 8.76 -5.68
N PRO A 181 11.25 8.49 -6.88
CA PRO A 181 10.76 7.18 -7.34
C PRO A 181 11.92 6.28 -7.84
N PHE A 182 11.68 4.97 -7.86
CA PHE A 182 12.58 3.94 -8.40
C PHE A 182 12.54 3.90 -9.93
N THR A 183 12.68 5.06 -10.56
CA THR A 183 12.70 5.20 -12.02
C THR A 183 13.97 4.55 -12.61
N PRO A 184 13.94 4.11 -13.89
CA PRO A 184 15.11 3.50 -14.51
C PRO A 184 16.40 4.32 -14.37
N PRO A 185 16.42 5.65 -14.58
CA PRO A 185 17.63 6.45 -14.37
C PRO A 185 18.13 6.45 -12.92
N ASN A 186 17.24 6.41 -11.93
CA ASN A 186 17.62 6.40 -10.51
C ASN A 186 18.18 5.04 -10.10
N VAL A 187 17.52 3.95 -10.51
CA VAL A 187 17.98 2.57 -10.26
C VAL A 187 19.30 2.31 -10.98
N TRP A 188 19.42 2.70 -12.25
CA TRP A 188 20.65 2.55 -13.03
C TRP A 188 21.85 3.24 -12.36
N ARG A 189 21.67 4.49 -11.89
CA ARG A 189 22.72 5.20 -11.14
C ARG A 189 23.12 4.47 -9.86
N ALA A 190 22.15 3.89 -9.15
CA ALA A 190 22.41 3.12 -7.94
C ALA A 190 23.17 1.82 -8.25
N VAL A 191 22.81 1.13 -9.35
CA VAL A 191 23.50 -0.06 -9.86
C VAL A 191 24.94 0.25 -10.25
N GLU A 192 25.18 1.32 -11.02
CA GLU A 192 26.53 1.70 -11.47
C GLU A 192 27.44 2.07 -10.28
N LYS A 193 26.89 2.75 -9.28
CA LYS A 193 27.60 3.00 -8.03
C LYS A 193 27.96 1.69 -7.33
N ALA A 194 27.00 0.78 -7.16
CA ALA A 194 27.25 -0.52 -6.52
C ALA A 194 28.26 -1.37 -7.32
N ARG A 195 28.26 -1.27 -8.65
CA ARG A 195 29.22 -1.92 -9.54
C ARG A 195 30.63 -1.37 -9.32
N ALA A 196 30.78 -0.05 -9.25
CA ALA A 196 32.06 0.60 -8.97
C ALA A 196 32.60 0.24 -7.57
N ASP A 197 31.71 0.14 -6.59
CA ASP A 197 32.05 -0.21 -5.20
C ASP A 197 32.24 -1.74 -5.00
N GLY A 198 31.96 -2.57 -6.01
CA GLY A 198 32.03 -4.03 -5.91
C GLY A 198 30.98 -4.66 -4.99
N THR A 199 29.88 -3.94 -4.73
CA THR A 199 28.80 -4.35 -3.82
C THR A 199 27.53 -4.83 -4.52
N LEU A 200 27.51 -4.79 -5.87
CA LEU A 200 26.38 -5.28 -6.66
C LEU A 200 26.15 -6.78 -6.38
N GLY A 201 24.93 -7.12 -5.98
CA GLY A 201 24.52 -8.49 -5.71
C GLY A 201 24.57 -9.35 -6.98
N LYS A 202 24.80 -10.66 -6.81
CA LYS A 202 24.68 -11.60 -7.93
C LYS A 202 23.20 -11.72 -8.32
N PRO A 203 22.85 -11.58 -9.62
CA PRO A 203 21.48 -11.75 -10.08
C PRO A 203 20.91 -13.09 -9.61
N ARG A 204 19.69 -13.05 -9.08
CA ARG A 204 18.98 -14.25 -8.67
C ARG A 204 18.41 -14.97 -9.89
N ALA A 205 18.45 -16.30 -9.88
CA ALA A 205 17.70 -17.08 -10.88
C ALA A 205 16.19 -16.93 -10.59
N PRO A 206 15.35 -16.77 -11.63
CA PRO A 206 13.89 -16.73 -11.47
C PRO A 206 13.40 -17.93 -10.66
N GLY A 207 12.55 -17.69 -9.65
CA GLY A 207 11.94 -18.74 -8.82
C GLY A 207 12.78 -19.26 -7.64
N SER A 208 13.99 -18.76 -7.40
CA SER A 208 14.74 -19.10 -6.18
C SER A 208 14.23 -18.30 -4.97
N THR A 209 13.81 -18.96 -3.89
CA THR A 209 13.18 -18.29 -2.72
C THR A 209 14.21 -17.91 -1.65
N SER A 210 14.08 -16.77 -0.97
CA SER A 210 15.02 -16.29 0.09
C SER A 210 15.33 -17.36 1.14
N LEU A 211 14.36 -18.22 1.46
CA LEU A 211 14.48 -19.39 2.33
C LEU A 211 15.58 -20.39 1.92
N GLU A 212 15.90 -20.51 0.62
CA GLU A 212 16.95 -21.40 0.14
C GLU A 212 18.36 -20.90 0.49
N ARG A 213 18.56 -19.58 0.62
CA ARG A 213 19.82 -18.99 1.10
C ARG A 213 19.98 -19.18 2.61
N ASP A 214 18.93 -18.95 3.40
CA ASP A 214 18.98 -19.11 4.86
C ASP A 214 19.20 -20.58 5.25
N ARG A 215 18.63 -21.53 4.49
CA ARG A 215 18.92 -22.96 4.66
C ARG A 215 20.33 -23.36 4.24
N ALA A 216 20.90 -22.71 3.22
CA ALA A 216 22.27 -22.96 2.79
C ALA A 216 23.32 -22.29 3.70
N ALA A 217 22.93 -21.25 4.45
CA ALA A 217 23.80 -20.46 5.33
C ALA A 217 23.66 -20.79 6.83
N GLY A 218 22.65 -21.56 7.25
CA GLY A 218 22.37 -21.84 8.66
C GLY A 218 22.96 -23.14 9.19
N GLU A 219 23.90 -23.04 10.14
CA GLU A 219 24.10 -24.05 11.18
C GLU A 219 22.77 -24.29 11.93
N PRO A 220 22.51 -25.52 12.42
CA PRO A 220 21.26 -25.82 13.11
C PRO A 220 21.13 -24.95 14.35
N VAL A 221 20.04 -24.18 14.41
CA VAL A 221 19.63 -23.48 15.64
C VAL A 221 19.40 -24.54 16.71
N SER A 222 20.27 -24.59 17.72
CA SER A 222 20.08 -25.43 18.89
C SER A 222 18.83 -24.96 19.63
N ALA A 223 17.89 -25.89 19.82
CA ALA A 223 16.77 -25.69 20.71
C ALA A 223 17.27 -25.84 22.16
N ASP A 224 17.35 -24.71 22.87
CA ASP A 224 17.35 -24.63 24.33
C ASP A 224 16.21 -23.69 24.77
#